data_AF-A0A936UCG7-F1
#
_entry.id   AF-A0A936UCG7-F1
#
_cell.length_a   1.000
_cell.length_b   1.000
_cell.length_c   1.000
_cell.angle_alpha   90.00
_cell.angle_beta   90.00
_cell.angle_gamma   90.00
#
_symmetry.space_group_name_H-M   'P 1'
#
loop_
_entity.id
_entity.type
_entity.pdbx_description
1 polymer ?
#
loop_
_entity_poly.entity_id
_entity_poly.type
_entity_poly.pdbx_seq_one_letter_code
_entity_poly.pdbx_strand_id
1 'polypeptide(L)'
;MTAAPKKAPEAIDPRNFPAIREAFRGYLHEDWTTEYADSDDAARAFRRDAGEEESKAVAAEARKLRAALAGMEVRDLRKLLGAGFGSGWRPATAAEADRVLKRLAGE
;
A
#
# COMPACT_ATOMS: atom_id res chain seq x y z
N MET A 1 31.50 -2.74 -5.36
CA MET A 1 30.87 -2.32 -4.08
C MET A 1 29.47 -2.89 -4.05
N THR A 2 29.31 -4.10 -3.53
CA THR A 2 28.02 -4.76 -3.37
C THR A 2 27.35 -4.17 -2.13
N ALA A 3 26.34 -3.31 -2.33
CA ALA A 3 25.45 -2.94 -1.25
C ALA A 3 24.79 -4.23 -0.73
N ALA A 4 25.09 -4.60 0.51
CA ALA A 4 24.45 -5.73 1.16
C ALA A 4 22.92 -5.55 1.04
N PRO A 5 22.15 -6.60 0.67
CA PRO A 5 20.71 -6.50 0.74
C PRO A 5 20.39 -6.23 2.21
N LYS A 6 19.93 -5.01 2.53
CA LYS A 6 19.30 -4.72 3.81
C LYS A 6 18.29 -5.84 3.99
N LYS A 7 18.50 -6.70 5.00
CA LYS A 7 17.57 -7.76 5.39
C LYS A 7 16.18 -7.22 5.16
N ALA A 8 15.43 -7.81 4.23
CA ALA A 8 14.01 -7.51 4.09
C ALA A 8 13.46 -7.55 5.52
N PRO A 9 12.91 -6.44 6.04
CA PRO A 9 12.53 -6.36 7.45
C PRO A 9 11.71 -7.60 7.73
N GLU A 10 12.18 -8.38 8.70
CA GLU A 10 11.61 -9.68 9.06
C GLU A 10 10.08 -9.50 9.20
N ALA A 11 9.38 -10.02 8.19
CA ALA A 11 7.93 -10.10 8.02
C ALA A 11 7.11 -8.82 8.26
N ILE A 12 6.99 -7.94 7.25
CA ILE A 12 5.75 -7.16 7.13
C ILE A 12 4.63 -8.20 6.91
N ASP A 13 3.91 -8.54 7.98
CA ASP A 13 2.79 -9.46 7.92
C ASP A 13 1.51 -8.69 7.56
N PRO A 14 0.88 -8.96 6.40
CA PRO A 14 -0.37 -8.32 5.97
C PRO A 14 -1.53 -8.50 6.97
N ARG A 15 -1.46 -9.50 7.86
CA ARG A 15 -2.45 -9.73 8.91
C ARG A 15 -2.37 -8.67 10.02
N ASN A 16 -1.25 -7.98 10.16
CA ASN A 16 -1.09 -6.87 11.10
C ASN A 16 -1.64 -5.52 10.57
N PHE A 17 -2.11 -5.51 9.33
CA PHE A 17 -2.65 -4.33 8.65
C PHE A 17 -4.05 -4.60 8.09
N PRO A 18 -5.04 -4.98 8.93
CA PRO A 18 -6.37 -5.32 8.46
C PRO A 18 -7.05 -4.15 7.72
N ALA A 19 -6.93 -2.92 8.21
CA ALA A 19 -7.63 -1.78 7.62
C ALA A 19 -7.10 -1.44 6.22
N ILE A 20 -5.78 -1.38 6.04
CA ILE A 20 -5.18 -1.18 4.71
C ILE A 20 -5.53 -2.32 3.76
N ARG A 21 -5.63 -3.54 4.28
CA ARG A 21 -5.88 -4.72 3.47
C ARG A 21 -7.32 -4.75 2.96
N GLU A 22 -8.28 -4.27 3.75
CA GLU A 22 -9.64 -4.01 3.27
C GLU A 22 -9.66 -2.89 2.24
N ALA A 23 -8.97 -1.77 2.49
CA ALA A 23 -8.86 -0.67 1.52
C ALA A 23 -8.29 -1.16 0.17
N PHE A 24 -7.23 -1.96 0.19
CA PHE A 24 -6.63 -2.52 -1.02
C PHE A 24 -7.53 -3.54 -1.71
N ARG A 25 -8.30 -4.33 -0.98
CA ARG A 25 -9.26 -5.26 -1.58
C ARG A 25 -10.50 -4.59 -2.15
N GLY A 26 -10.91 -3.46 -1.59
CA GLY A 26 -12.03 -2.67 -2.10
C GLY A 26 -11.65 -1.84 -3.32
N TYR A 27 -10.53 -1.12 -3.25
CA TYR A 27 -10.18 -0.09 -4.24
C TYR A 27 -9.04 -0.46 -5.18
N LEU A 28 -8.19 -1.43 -4.79
CA LEU A 28 -7.00 -1.86 -5.53
C LEU A 28 -7.04 -3.39 -5.79
N HIS A 29 -8.25 -3.90 -6.08
CA HIS A 29 -8.52 -5.28 -6.51
C HIS A 29 -7.97 -5.57 -7.92
N GLU A 30 -8.17 -6.74 -8.51
CA GLU A 30 -7.54 -7.12 -9.80
C GLU A 30 -7.95 -6.23 -11.00
N ASP A 31 -9.17 -5.69 -11.00
CA ASP A 31 -9.73 -4.87 -12.08
C ASP A 31 -9.78 -3.37 -11.75
N TRP A 32 -9.05 -2.94 -10.73
CA TRP A 32 -9.04 -1.54 -10.29
C TRP A 32 -8.67 -0.54 -11.39
N THR A 33 -7.88 -0.97 -12.39
CA THR A 33 -7.49 -0.16 -13.55
C THR A 33 -8.64 0.10 -14.54
N THR A 34 -9.75 -0.62 -14.42
CA THR A 34 -10.98 -0.39 -15.20
C THR A 34 -11.89 0.63 -14.52
N GLU A 35 -11.86 0.69 -13.19
CA GLU A 35 -12.68 1.62 -12.40
C GLU A 35 -11.95 2.95 -12.13
N TYR A 36 -10.62 2.91 -12.02
CA TYR A 36 -9.78 4.05 -11.70
C TYR A 36 -8.68 4.23 -12.75
N ALA A 37 -8.41 5.49 -13.10
CA ALA A 37 -7.36 5.82 -14.06
C ALA A 37 -5.96 5.48 -13.52
N ASP A 38 -5.73 5.69 -12.22
CA ASP A 38 -4.43 5.55 -11.58
C ASP A 38 -4.56 5.17 -10.09
N SER A 39 -3.50 4.59 -9.53
CA SER A 39 -3.44 4.11 -8.13
C SER A 39 -3.74 5.23 -7.11
N ASP A 40 -3.43 6.48 -7.49
CA ASP A 40 -3.71 7.67 -6.68
C ASP A 40 -5.21 7.99 -6.63
N ASP A 41 -5.92 7.79 -7.74
CA ASP A 41 -7.35 8.04 -7.84
C ASP A 41 -8.13 7.03 -6.98
N ALA A 42 -7.72 5.75 -7.00
CA ALA A 42 -8.25 4.72 -6.11
C ALA A 42 -8.06 5.08 -4.63
N ALA A 43 -6.88 5.55 -4.23
CA ALA A 43 -6.62 5.97 -2.85
C ALA A 43 -7.42 7.23 -2.45
N ARG A 44 -7.67 8.13 -3.40
CA ARG A 44 -8.51 9.31 -3.19
C ARG A 44 -9.99 8.94 -3.08
N ALA A 45 -10.46 7.98 -3.88
CA ALA A 45 -11.79 7.43 -3.80
C ALA A 45 -12.02 6.78 -2.42
N PHE A 46 -11.06 5.94 -1.98
CA PHE A 46 -11.07 5.38 -0.62
C PHE A 46 -11.21 6.48 0.43
N ARG A 47 -10.36 7.52 0.41
CA ARG A 47 -10.43 8.60 1.43
C ARG A 47 -11.73 9.41 1.38
N ARG A 48 -12.42 9.45 0.25
CA ARG A 48 -13.69 10.15 0.10
C ARG A 48 -14.86 9.35 0.66
N ASP A 49 -14.79 8.03 0.52
CA ASP A 49 -15.83 7.11 0.96
C ASP A 49 -15.65 6.66 2.42
N ALA A 50 -14.39 6.48 2.82
CA ALA A 50 -14.00 6.06 4.17
C ALA A 50 -14.44 7.09 5.21
N GLY A 51 -15.22 6.62 6.20
CA GLY A 51 -15.61 7.41 7.36
C GLY A 51 -14.40 7.83 8.22
N GLU A 52 -14.64 8.71 9.20
CA GLU A 52 -13.57 9.26 10.06
C GLU A 52 -12.77 8.19 10.81
N GLU A 53 -13.44 7.15 11.33
CA GLU A 53 -12.79 6.09 12.11
C GLU A 53 -11.95 5.16 11.22
N GLU A 54 -12.50 4.74 10.08
CA GLU A 54 -11.81 3.90 9.10
C GLU A 54 -10.61 4.64 8.51
N SER A 55 -10.80 5.90 8.13
CA SER A 55 -9.73 6.78 7.67
C SER A 55 -8.58 6.91 8.67
N LYS A 56 -8.89 7.02 9.98
CA LYS A 56 -7.86 7.10 11.04
C LYS A 56 -7.10 5.78 11.19
N ALA A 57 -7.82 4.65 11.14
CA ALA A 57 -7.21 3.31 11.21
C ALA A 57 -6.28 3.06 10.02
N VAL A 58 -6.78 3.27 8.80
CA VAL A 58 -6.00 3.15 7.56
C VAL A 58 -4.83 4.11 7.56
N ALA A 59 -5.00 5.36 8.01
CA ALA A 59 -3.89 6.30 8.04
C ALA A 59 -2.76 5.88 9.01
N ALA A 60 -3.11 5.35 10.18
CA ALA A 60 -2.14 4.85 11.15
C ALA A 60 -1.36 3.64 10.59
N GLU A 61 -2.06 2.73 9.93
CA GLU A 61 -1.47 1.57 9.26
C GLU A 61 -0.62 1.95 8.04
N ALA A 62 -1.10 2.88 7.22
CA ALA A 62 -0.40 3.38 6.05
C ALA A 62 0.94 4.02 6.42
N ARG A 63 0.99 4.80 7.51
CA ARG A 63 2.25 5.37 8.02
C ARG A 63 3.22 4.29 8.48
N LYS A 64 2.75 3.29 9.22
CA LYS A 64 3.58 2.16 9.67
C LYS A 64 4.12 1.36 8.48
N LEU A 65 3.24 1.04 7.52
CA LEU A 65 3.59 0.30 6.32
C LEU A 65 4.60 1.09 5.48
N ARG A 66 4.36 2.39 5.25
CA ARG A 66 5.29 3.27 4.54
C ARG A 66 6.68 3.32 5.19
N ALA A 67 6.74 3.46 6.51
CA ALA A 67 8.00 3.43 7.25
C ALA A 67 8.72 2.07 7.10
N ALA A 68 7.98 0.96 7.10
CA ALA A 68 8.54 -0.37 6.92
C ALA A 68 8.97 -0.66 5.47
N LEU A 69 8.32 -0.03 4.49
CA LEU A 69 8.67 -0.11 3.06
C LEU A 69 9.79 0.87 2.66
N ALA A 70 10.18 1.78 3.55
CA ALA A 70 11.21 2.78 3.28
C ALA A 70 12.57 2.10 2.99
N GLY A 71 13.05 2.25 1.75
CA GLY A 71 14.29 1.64 1.29
C GLY A 71 14.15 0.19 0.80
N MET A 72 12.92 -0.32 0.66
CA MET A 72 12.63 -1.59 0.00
C MET A 72 12.67 -1.44 -1.53
N GLU A 73 13.17 -2.45 -2.23
CA GLU A 73 13.13 -2.47 -3.68
C GLU A 73 11.71 -2.73 -4.21
N VAL A 74 11.39 -2.15 -5.38
CA VAL A 74 10.07 -2.28 -6.00
C VAL A 74 9.70 -3.75 -6.28
N ARG A 75 10.68 -4.63 -6.52
CA ARG A 75 10.43 -6.07 -6.75
C ARG A 75 9.85 -6.74 -5.51
N ASP A 76 10.42 -6.49 -4.34
CA ASP A 76 9.93 -7.03 -3.07
C ASP A 76 8.59 -6.40 -2.69
N LEU A 77 8.45 -5.10 -2.95
CA LEU A 77 7.21 -4.36 -2.71
C LEU A 77 6.04 -4.93 -3.54
N ARG A 78 6.28 -5.24 -4.83
CA ARG A 78 5.29 -5.91 -5.69
C ARG A 78 4.93 -7.32 -5.20
N LYS A 79 5.91 -8.09 -4.71
CA LYS A 79 5.64 -9.42 -4.13
C LYS A 79 4.82 -9.28 -2.85
N LEU A 80 5.16 -8.34 -1.98
CA LEU A 80 4.47 -8.11 -0.72
C LEU A 80 3.02 -7.67 -0.93
N LEU A 81 2.78 -6.67 -1.78
CA LEU A 81 1.43 -6.16 -2.06
C LEU A 81 0.59 -7.21 -2.80
N GLY A 82 1.16 -7.82 -3.85
CA GLY A 82 0.45 -8.83 -4.64
C GLY A 82 0.16 -10.11 -3.87
N ALA A 83 1.17 -10.76 -3.28
CA ALA A 83 1.01 -12.06 -2.63
C ALA A 83 0.62 -11.94 -1.15
N GLY A 84 1.08 -10.91 -0.46
CA GLY A 84 0.81 -10.70 0.97
C GLY A 84 -0.54 -10.04 1.21
N PHE A 85 -0.75 -8.86 0.64
CA PHE A 85 -2.02 -8.13 0.83
C PHE A 85 -3.14 -8.70 -0.05
N GLY A 86 -2.79 -9.43 -1.11
CA GLY A 86 -3.75 -9.97 -2.07
C GLY A 86 -4.38 -8.87 -2.91
N SER A 87 -3.65 -7.78 -3.16
CA SER A 87 -4.11 -6.69 -4.01
C SER A 87 -3.73 -6.96 -5.46
N GLY A 88 -4.60 -6.58 -6.40
CA GLY A 88 -4.28 -6.56 -7.82
C GLY A 88 -3.25 -5.50 -8.17
N TRP A 89 -3.08 -4.51 -7.29
CA TRP A 89 -2.15 -3.41 -7.47
C TRP A 89 -0.68 -3.85 -7.42
N ARG A 90 0.04 -3.52 -8.49
CA ARG A 90 1.46 -3.76 -8.68
C ARG A 90 2.14 -2.43 -9.03
N PRO A 91 2.65 -1.68 -8.04
CA PRO A 91 3.22 -0.36 -8.30
C PRO A 91 4.42 -0.45 -9.24
N ALA A 92 4.50 0.49 -10.19
CA ALA A 92 5.60 0.53 -11.14
C ALA A 92 6.91 0.90 -10.46
N THR A 93 6.86 1.74 -9.41
CA THR A 93 8.03 2.23 -8.66
C THR A 93 7.75 2.30 -7.15
N ALA A 94 8.80 2.28 -6.33
CA ALA A 94 8.66 2.52 -4.89
C ALA A 94 8.10 3.93 -4.58
N ALA A 95 8.40 4.92 -5.44
CA ALA A 95 7.84 6.27 -5.32
C ALA A 95 6.32 6.30 -5.58
N GLU A 96 5.81 5.47 -6.50
CA GLU A 96 4.37 5.31 -6.70
C GLU A 96 3.71 4.73 -5.44
N ALA A 97 4.29 3.68 -4.88
CA ALA A 97 3.80 3.08 -3.65
C ALA A 97 3.79 4.08 -2.48
N ASP A 98 4.87 4.86 -2.33
CA ASP A 98 4.99 5.90 -1.31
C ASP A 98 3.88 6.95 -1.45
N ARG A 99 3.60 7.41 -2.68
CA ARG A 99 2.55 8.41 -2.94
C ARG A 99 1.16 7.90 -2.56
N VAL A 100 0.82 6.69 -2.97
CA VAL A 100 -0.48 6.05 -2.65
C VAL A 100 -0.63 5.87 -1.14
N LEU A 101 0.41 5.35 -0.47
CA LEU A 101 0.40 5.18 0.99
C LEU A 101 0.29 6.53 1.72
N LYS A 102 0.96 7.56 1.22
CA LYS A 102 0.85 8.92 1.75
C LYS A 102 -0.57 9.48 1.60
N ARG A 103 -1.22 9.20 0.47
CA ARG A 103 -2.63 9.57 0.23
C ARG A 103 -3.57 8.89 1.23
N LEU A 104 -3.39 7.59 1.44
CA LEU A 104 -4.13 6.81 2.43
C LEU A 104 -3.86 7.29 3.87
N ALA A 105 -2.64 7.75 4.16
CA ALA A 105 -2.27 8.41 5.41
C ALA A 105 -2.91 9.81 5.61
N GLY A 106 -3.55 10.35 4.57
CA GLY A 106 -4.13 11.69 4.60
C GLY A 106 -3.10 12.81 4.60
N GLU A 107 -1.90 12.56 4.07
CA GLU A 107 -0.77 13.51 4.00
C GLU A 107 -0.56 14.09 2.60
#